data_AF-A0A6A1VWT0-F1
#
_entry.id   AF-A0A6A1VWT0-F1
#
_cell.length_a   1.000
_cell.length_b   1.000
_cell.length_c   1.000
_cell.angle_alpha   90.00
_cell.angle_beta   90.00
_cell.angle_gamma   90.00
#
_symmetry.space_group_name_H-M   'P 1'
#
loop_
_entity.id
_entity.type
_entity.pdbx_description
1 polymer ?
#
loop_
_entity_poly.entity_id
_entity_poly.type
_entity_poly.pdbx_seq_one_letter_code
_entity_poly.pdbx_strand_id
1 'polypeptide(L)'
;MAESFRGLKMFTAVVLLFLVFAHASGLDEEHPLSKIAIHMATRKLSESVTIKAAPQILGLQGEDTQWVTVGIKNPNPSAADWVAVFSPANFK
;
A
#
# COMPACT_ATOMS: atom_id res chain seq x y z
N MET A 1 22.78 -45.83 22.41
CA MET A 1 22.83 -45.42 20.99
C MET A 1 21.48 -44.87 20.49
N ALA A 2 20.34 -45.51 20.78
CA ALA A 2 19.00 -45.03 20.35
C ALA A 2 18.56 -43.68 20.95
N GLU A 3 18.95 -43.39 22.19
CA GLU A 3 18.60 -42.13 22.90
C GLU A 3 19.20 -40.88 22.22
N SER A 4 20.43 -40.97 21.73
CA SER A 4 21.11 -39.88 21.00
C SER A 4 20.45 -39.61 19.64
N PHE A 5 20.04 -40.68 18.94
CA PHE A 5 19.30 -40.57 17.68
C PHE A 5 17.90 -39.96 17.88
N ARG A 6 17.26 -40.22 19.02
CA ARG A 6 15.99 -39.61 19.40
C ARG A 6 16.14 -38.12 19.74
N GLY A 7 17.19 -37.75 20.47
CA GLY A 7 17.53 -36.35 20.76
C GLY A 7 17.83 -35.53 19.50
N LEU A 8 18.62 -36.08 18.58
CA LEU A 8 18.94 -35.44 17.30
C LEU A 8 17.69 -35.25 16.43
N LYS A 9 16.81 -36.27 16.33
CA LYS A 9 15.53 -36.16 15.61
C LYS A 9 14.61 -35.09 16.20
N MET A 10 14.52 -35.00 17.52
CA MET A 10 13.74 -33.97 18.21
C MET A 10 14.31 -32.57 17.94
N PHE A 11 15.63 -32.42 18.01
CA PHE A 11 16.29 -31.16 17.70
C PHE A 11 16.04 -30.72 16.25
N THR A 12 16.20 -31.63 15.29
CA THR A 12 15.90 -31.35 13.88
C THR A 12 14.43 -31.00 13.66
N ALA A 13 13.49 -31.70 14.31
CA ALA A 13 12.07 -31.39 14.23
C ALA A 13 11.74 -29.99 14.77
N VAL A 14 12.37 -29.60 15.88
CA VAL A 14 12.23 -28.28 16.48
C VAL A 14 12.82 -27.19 15.58
N VAL A 15 14.00 -27.40 15.00
CA VAL A 15 14.61 -26.45 14.05
C VAL A 15 13.75 -26.29 12.79
N LEU A 16 13.23 -27.39 12.23
CA LEU A 16 12.32 -27.34 11.09
C LEU A 16 11.02 -26.60 11.43
N LEU A 17 10.49 -26.79 12.63
CA LEU A 17 9.31 -26.06 13.11
C LEU A 17 9.58 -24.55 13.18
N PHE A 18 10.72 -24.14 13.74
CA PHE A 18 11.11 -22.72 13.77
C PHE A 18 11.31 -22.12 12.38
N LEU A 19 11.87 -22.87 11.42
CA LEU A 19 12.02 -22.41 10.03
C LEU A 19 10.67 -22.24 9.31
N VAL A 20 9.69 -23.10 9.58
CA VAL A 20 8.33 -22.98 9.06
C VAL A 20 7.60 -21.76 9.65
N PHE A 21 7.73 -21.54 10.96
CA PHE A 21 7.17 -20.35 11.61
C PHE A 21 7.82 -19.05 11.12
N ALA A 22 9.13 -19.06 10.85
CA ALA A 22 9.84 -17.92 10.28
C ALA A 22 9.40 -17.61 8.83
N HIS A 23 9.12 -18.63 8.01
CA HIS A 23 8.53 -18.44 6.67
C HIS A 23 7.10 -17.93 6.73
N ALA A 24 6.29 -18.40 7.69
CA ALA A 24 4.89 -17.99 7.84
C ALA A 24 4.72 -16.57 8.42
N SER A 25 5.76 -16.04 9.08
CA SER A 25 5.77 -14.70 9.70
C SER A 25 6.55 -13.66 8.90
N GLY A 26 7.28 -14.10 7.87
CA GLY A 26 8.01 -13.24 6.96
C GLY A 26 7.12 -12.85 5.79
N LEU A 27 6.87 -11.54 5.68
CA LEU A 27 6.21 -10.85 4.57
C LEU A 27 4.69 -10.74 4.74
N ASP A 28 4.26 -9.64 5.39
CA ASP A 28 3.00 -9.00 5.05
C ASP A 28 3.06 -8.67 3.54
N GLU A 29 2.71 -9.63 2.70
CA GLU A 29 2.51 -9.48 1.25
C GLU A 29 1.19 -8.76 0.94
N GLU A 30 0.60 -8.07 1.92
CA GLU A 30 -0.56 -7.25 1.69
C GLU A 30 -0.19 -6.09 0.77
N HIS A 31 -0.75 -6.16 -0.44
CA HIS A 31 -0.63 -5.12 -1.44
C HIS A 31 -0.88 -3.75 -0.80
N PRO A 32 0.01 -2.76 -0.94
CA PRO A 32 -0.08 -1.51 -0.18
C PRO A 32 -1.43 -0.76 -0.38
N LEU A 33 -2.09 -0.94 -1.53
CA LEU A 33 -3.42 -0.37 -1.76
C LEU A 33 -4.56 -1.11 -1.04
N SER A 34 -4.39 -2.37 -0.62
CA SER A 34 -5.43 -3.11 0.14
C SER A 34 -5.69 -2.48 1.50
N LYS A 35 -4.70 -1.76 2.04
CA LYS A 35 -4.78 -1.03 3.31
C LYS A 35 -5.54 0.29 3.19
N ILE A 36 -5.83 0.76 1.96
CA ILE A 36 -6.60 1.98 1.73
C ILE A 36 -8.09 1.67 1.90
N ALA A 37 -8.67 2.13 3.01
CA ALA A 37 -10.12 2.05 3.26
C ALA A 37 -10.88 3.09 2.42
N ILE A 38 -10.88 2.92 1.09
CA ILE A 38 -11.47 3.88 0.12
C ILE A 38 -12.96 4.15 0.39
N HIS A 39 -13.68 3.14 0.89
CA HIS A 39 -15.09 3.25 1.27
C HIS A 39 -15.33 4.18 2.48
N MET A 40 -14.28 4.50 3.24
CA MET A 40 -14.30 5.48 4.34
C MET A 40 -13.72 6.84 3.93
N ALA A 41 -13.23 6.99 2.70
CA ALA A 41 -12.67 8.25 2.24
C ALA A 41 -13.77 9.31 2.22
N THR A 42 -13.55 10.43 2.93
CA THR A 42 -14.48 11.55 2.95
C THR A 42 -13.91 12.74 2.18
N ARG A 43 -14.77 13.53 1.56
CA ARG A 43 -14.39 14.80 0.91
C ARG A 43 -14.11 15.87 1.98
N LYS A 44 -13.05 15.67 2.77
CA LYS A 44 -12.61 16.63 3.78
C LYS A 44 -11.09 16.64 3.85
N LEU A 45 -10.47 17.27 2.86
CA LEU A 45 -9.10 17.73 3.01
C LEU A 45 -9.07 18.76 4.16
N SER A 46 -8.10 18.66 5.06
CA SER A 46 -7.82 19.74 6.00
C SER A 46 -7.62 21.05 5.23
N GLU A 47 -8.06 22.18 5.77
CA GLU A 47 -7.88 23.51 5.14
C GLU A 47 -6.40 23.84 4.86
N SER A 48 -5.49 23.17 5.58
CA SER A 48 -4.06 23.32 5.45
C SER A 48 -3.44 22.48 4.31
N VAL A 49 -4.19 21.56 3.70
CA VAL A 49 -3.72 20.69 2.61
C VAL A 49 -4.26 21.19 1.28
N THR A 50 -3.41 21.23 0.25
CA THR A 50 -3.82 21.65 -1.10
C THR A 50 -3.38 20.62 -2.14
N ILE A 51 -4.28 20.31 -3.07
CA ILE A 51 -4.01 19.50 -4.26
C ILE A 51 -4.49 20.26 -5.50
N LYS A 52 -3.63 20.36 -6.52
CA LYS A 52 -3.94 21.03 -7.79
C LYS A 52 -3.43 20.19 -8.95
N ALA A 53 -4.24 20.05 -9.99
CA ALA A 53 -3.88 19.34 -11.21
C ALA A 53 -3.84 20.30 -12.40
N ALA A 54 -2.85 20.13 -13.27
CA ALA A 54 -2.71 20.89 -14.52
C ALA A 54 -2.15 20.01 -15.65
N PRO A 55 -2.56 20.21 -16.91
CA PRO A 55 -3.59 21.17 -17.36
C PRO A 55 -5.01 20.73 -16.97
N GLN A 56 -5.96 21.67 -16.97
CA GLN A 56 -7.37 21.39 -16.60
C GLN A 56 -8.19 20.74 -17.73
N ILE A 57 -7.72 20.86 -18.97
CA ILE A 57 -8.36 20.32 -20.17
C ILE A 57 -7.33 19.42 -20.86
N LEU A 58 -7.76 18.22 -21.25
CA LEU A 58 -6.94 17.22 -21.93
C LEU A 58 -7.48 16.94 -23.34
N GLY A 59 -6.64 16.36 -24.21
CA GLY A 59 -7.06 15.86 -25.52
C GLY A 59 -7.42 16.94 -26.54
N LEU A 60 -6.80 18.13 -26.44
CA LEU A 60 -7.11 19.27 -27.32
C LEU A 60 -6.82 18.99 -28.80
N GLN A 61 -5.97 18.02 -29.13
CA GLN A 61 -5.65 17.61 -30.50
C GLN A 61 -6.22 16.20 -30.82
N GLY A 62 -7.15 15.69 -30.01
CA GLY A 62 -7.75 14.37 -30.18
C GLY A 62 -6.96 13.24 -29.54
N GLU A 63 -6.01 13.54 -28.64
CA GLU A 63 -5.29 12.53 -27.88
C GLU A 63 -6.21 11.83 -26.87
N ASP A 64 -6.07 10.52 -26.73
CA ASP A 64 -6.78 9.71 -25.73
C ASP A 64 -6.00 9.57 -24.41
N THR A 65 -4.73 9.99 -24.42
CA THR A 65 -3.79 9.84 -23.31
C THR A 65 -2.96 11.11 -23.14
N GLN A 66 -2.89 11.66 -21.93
CA GLN A 66 -2.10 12.85 -21.66
C GLN A 66 -1.57 12.88 -20.22
N TRP A 67 -0.39 13.48 -20.06
CA TRP A 67 0.22 13.70 -18.75
C TRP A 67 -0.47 14.85 -17.99
N VAL A 68 -0.69 14.64 -16.70
CA VAL A 68 -1.19 15.65 -15.77
C VAL A 68 -0.18 15.82 -14.64
N THR A 69 0.21 17.06 -14.38
CA THR A 69 1.05 17.41 -13.23
C THR A 69 0.15 17.65 -12.03
N VAL A 70 0.44 16.97 -10.91
CA VAL A 70 -0.29 17.12 -9.65
C VAL A 70 0.63 17.76 -8.61
N GLY A 71 0.32 19.00 -8.24
CA GLY A 71 0.99 19.72 -7.15
C GLY A 71 0.29 19.46 -5.82
N ILE A 72 1.04 19.00 -4.82
CA ILE A 72 0.53 18.64 -3.50
C ILE A 72 1.30 19.41 -2.44
N LYS A 73 0.58 19.97 -1.46
CA LYS A 73 1.16 20.58 -0.26
C LYS A 73 0.44 20.04 0.97
N ASN A 74 1.16 19.31 1.80
CA ASN A 74 0.72 18.85 3.12
C ASN A 74 1.72 19.37 4.17
N PRO A 75 1.31 20.21 5.15
CA PRO A 75 2.21 20.71 6.20
C PRO A 75 2.71 19.60 7.13
N ASN A 76 2.01 18.47 7.23
CA ASN A 76 2.37 17.33 8.08
C ASN A 76 2.33 16.04 7.24
N PRO A 77 3.30 15.82 6.34
CA PRO A 77 3.31 14.65 5.46
C PRO A 77 3.58 13.36 6.24
N SER A 78 2.97 12.27 5.79
CA SER A 78 3.17 10.92 6.31
C SER A 78 3.56 9.95 5.19
N ALA A 79 4.33 8.92 5.52
CA ALA A 79 4.61 7.82 4.60
C ALA A 79 3.34 7.03 4.21
N ALA A 80 2.26 7.19 4.97
CA ALA A 80 0.96 6.59 4.68
C ALA A 80 0.07 7.48 3.79
N ASP A 81 0.49 8.70 3.44
CA ASP A 81 -0.27 9.58 2.55
C ASP A 81 -0.34 8.99 1.14
N TRP A 82 -1.52 9.03 0.52
CA TRP A 82 -1.76 8.53 -0.83
C TRP A 82 -2.61 9.50 -1.64
N VAL A 83 -2.57 9.36 -2.96
CA VAL A 83 -3.36 10.15 -3.93
C VAL A 83 -4.10 9.19 -4.83
N ALA A 84 -5.38 9.46 -5.07
CA ALA A 84 -6.17 8.72 -6.05
C ALA A 84 -6.83 9.66 -7.06
N VAL A 85 -7.08 9.11 -8.25
CA VAL A 85 -7.81 9.77 -9.33
C VAL A 85 -9.23 9.21 -9.34
N PHE A 86 -10.22 10.09 -9.26
CA PHE A 86 -11.64 9.72 -9.29
C PHE A 86 -12.29 10.21 -10.57
N SER A 87 -13.06 9.32 -11.19
CA SER A 87 -13.96 9.64 -12.29
C SER A 87 -15.30 8.93 -12.04
N PRO A 88 -16.44 9.63 -11.95
CA PRO A 88 -16.60 11.07 -12.13
C PRO A 88 -15.93 11.93 -11.05
N ALA A 89 -15.57 13.17 -11.38
CA ALA A 89 -14.88 14.08 -10.46
C ALA A 89 -15.69 14.42 -9.19
N ASN A 90 -17.02 14.33 -9.29
CA ASN A 90 -17.92 14.46 -8.15
C ASN A 90 -18.32 13.05 -7.66
N PHE A 91 -17.62 12.56 -6.65
CA PHE A 91 -17.95 11.33 -5.95
C PHE A 91 -18.84 11.64 -4.73
N LYS A 92 -19.82 10.77 -4.46
CA LYS A 92 -20.75 10.90 -3.33
C LYS A 92 -20.18 10.30 -2.07
#